data_AF-A0A0P9HE72-F1
#
_entry.id   AF-A0A0P9HE72-F1
#
_cell.length_a   1.000
_cell.length_b   1.000
_cell.length_c   1.000
_cell.angle_alpha   90.00
_cell.angle_beta   90.00
_cell.angle_gamma   90.00
#
_symmetry.space_group_name_H-M   'P 1'
#
loop_
_entity.id
_entity.type
_entity.pdbx_description
1 polymer ?
#
loop_
_entity_poly.entity_id
_entity_poly.type
_entity_poly.pdbx_seq_one_letter_code
_entity_poly.pdbx_strand_id
1 'polypeptide(L)'
;MTILCCTAIAWLASPAGHLLVLLPFLLLGPGYLIEGFLRPFSHPTPFLRPSIWIGLSLSVIALLYEWATALSFALTLPVLVLLALTCGLGCVARLWLGKAGQTEVRAYIGGWELALAAVLAFTAWTRVYEVRDLALPNWVDSVHHALLIRVVAERGLAPLDLRPYLPIVELPYHWGYHVFVATLMRLAQAEIPAAMLWSGQAL
;
A
#
# COMPACT_ATOMS: atom_id res chain seq x y z
N MET A 1 -12.52 12.07 -15.27
CA MET A 1 -11.52 12.40 -16.30
C MET A 1 -10.24 12.92 -15.67
N THR A 2 -10.28 14.00 -14.87
CA THR A 2 -9.10 14.67 -14.29
C THR A 2 -8.19 13.76 -13.47
N ILE A 3 -8.73 12.95 -12.56
CA ILE A 3 -7.93 12.03 -11.73
C ILE A 3 -7.16 11.03 -12.61
N LEU A 4 -7.83 10.39 -13.58
CA LEU A 4 -7.19 9.43 -14.48
C LEU A 4 -6.07 10.08 -15.32
N CYS A 5 -6.27 11.33 -15.78
CA CYS A 5 -5.24 12.09 -16.47
C CYS A 5 -4.05 12.40 -15.55
N CYS A 6 -4.29 12.84 -14.31
CA CYS A 6 -3.22 13.09 -13.34
C CYS A 6 -2.45 11.81 -12.99
N THR A 7 -3.15 10.67 -12.84
CA THR A 7 -2.55 9.36 -12.59
C THR A 7 -1.67 8.94 -13.77
N ALA A 8 -2.16 9.10 -15.01
CA ALA A 8 -1.39 8.76 -16.21
C ALA A 8 -0.15 9.65 -16.38
N ILE A 9 -0.28 10.95 -16.13
CA ILE A 9 0.85 11.89 -16.17
C ILE A 9 1.89 11.54 -15.10
N ALA A 10 1.46 11.29 -13.86
CA ALA A 10 2.35 10.89 -12.78
C ALA A 10 3.07 9.59 -13.12
N TRP A 11 2.34 8.58 -13.62
CA TRP A 11 2.91 7.30 -14.03
C TRP A 11 4.00 7.46 -15.10
N LEU A 12 3.75 8.28 -16.12
CA LEU A 12 4.68 8.45 -17.24
C LEU A 12 5.90 9.34 -16.91
N ALA A 13 5.87 10.07 -15.79
CA ALA A 13 6.90 11.06 -15.48
C ALA A 13 8.20 10.45 -14.94
N SER A 14 8.14 9.42 -14.08
CA SER A 14 9.32 8.84 -13.44
C SER A 14 9.00 7.55 -12.65
N PRO A 15 10.02 6.77 -12.24
CA PRO A 15 9.84 5.67 -11.27
C PRO A 15 9.23 6.14 -9.94
N ALA A 16 9.52 7.35 -9.49
CA ALA A 16 8.86 7.96 -8.33
C ALA A 16 7.36 8.20 -8.60
N GLY A 17 7.02 8.52 -9.84
CA GLY A 17 5.66 8.61 -10.34
C GLY A 17 4.88 7.29 -10.23
N HIS A 18 5.52 6.14 -10.50
CA HIS A 18 4.89 4.83 -10.26
C HIS A 18 4.57 4.63 -8.78
N LEU A 19 5.47 4.99 -7.87
CA LEU A 19 5.24 4.90 -6.42
C LEU A 19 4.07 5.79 -5.98
N LEU A 20 4.00 7.03 -6.50
CA LEU A 20 2.90 7.97 -6.22
C LEU A 20 1.52 7.43 -6.64
N VAL A 21 1.48 6.56 -7.65
CA VAL A 21 0.24 5.93 -8.11
C VAL A 21 -0.05 4.63 -7.37
N LEU A 22 0.94 3.75 -7.26
CA LEU A 22 0.77 2.40 -6.72
C LEU A 22 0.60 2.39 -5.20
N LEU A 23 1.28 3.27 -4.47
CA LEU A 23 1.16 3.34 -3.02
C LEU A 23 -0.29 3.61 -2.58
N PRO A 24 -0.96 4.70 -3.01
CA PRO A 24 -2.36 4.92 -2.64
C PRO A 24 -3.28 3.86 -3.23
N PHE A 25 -2.99 3.32 -4.41
CA PHE A 25 -3.77 2.22 -4.98
C PHE A 25 -3.70 0.95 -4.12
N LEU A 26 -2.51 0.53 -3.69
CA LEU A 26 -2.34 -0.65 -2.83
C LEU A 26 -2.87 -0.42 -1.41
N LEU A 27 -2.87 0.82 -0.92
CA LEU A 27 -3.46 1.16 0.38
C LEU A 27 -4.99 1.22 0.36
N LEU A 28 -5.62 1.59 -0.76
CA LEU A 28 -7.07 1.87 -0.79
C LEU A 28 -7.86 0.91 -1.68
N GLY A 29 -7.30 0.47 -2.81
CA GLY A 29 -8.01 -0.25 -3.86
C GLY A 29 -8.60 -1.59 -3.41
N PRO A 30 -7.81 -2.53 -2.86
CA PRO A 30 -8.32 -3.81 -2.39
C PRO A 30 -9.40 -3.63 -1.31
N GLY A 31 -9.13 -2.79 -0.31
CA GLY A 31 -10.06 -2.50 0.78
C GLY A 31 -11.34 -1.81 0.33
N TYR A 32 -11.26 -0.92 -0.67
CA TYR A 32 -12.44 -0.32 -1.29
C TYR A 32 -13.34 -1.38 -1.92
N LEU A 33 -12.77 -2.34 -2.66
CA LEU A 33 -13.53 -3.44 -3.26
C LEU A 33 -14.15 -4.35 -2.21
N ILE A 34 -13.36 -4.78 -1.22
CA ILE A 34 -13.81 -5.66 -0.14
C ILE A 34 -14.94 -4.99 0.65
N GLU A 35 -14.79 -3.73 1.04
CA GLU A 35 -15.78 -3.02 1.87
C GLU A 35 -17.15 -3.00 1.22
N GLY A 36 -17.29 -2.76 -0.07
CA GLY A 36 -18.63 -2.73 -0.68
C GLY A 36 -19.09 -4.03 -1.31
N PHE A 37 -18.23 -5.05 -1.34
CA PHE A 37 -18.70 -6.43 -1.46
C PHE A 37 -19.36 -6.88 -0.15
N LEU A 38 -18.68 -6.66 0.99
CA LEU A 38 -19.18 -7.07 2.31
C LEU A 38 -20.28 -6.16 2.87
N ARG A 39 -20.26 -4.86 2.50
CA ARG A 39 -21.13 -3.80 3.02
C ARG A 39 -21.32 -3.86 4.55
N PRO A 40 -20.22 -3.87 5.34
CA PRO A 40 -20.31 -4.12 6.78
C PRO A 40 -21.02 -3.00 7.55
N PHE A 41 -21.15 -1.81 6.96
CA PHE A 41 -21.78 -0.65 7.58
C PHE A 41 -22.88 -0.09 6.68
N SER A 42 -24.07 0.15 7.25
CA SER A 42 -25.21 0.73 6.52
C SER A 42 -25.02 2.22 6.25
N HIS A 43 -24.42 2.96 7.19
CA HIS A 43 -24.18 4.41 7.10
C HIS A 43 -22.79 4.79 7.64
N PRO A 44 -21.69 4.33 7.02
CA PRO A 44 -20.36 4.72 7.47
C PRO A 44 -20.13 6.21 7.26
N THR A 45 -19.53 6.87 8.24
CA THR A 45 -19.12 8.28 8.08
C THR A 45 -18.04 8.38 6.99
N PRO A 46 -17.99 9.50 6.22
CA PRO A 46 -17.01 9.66 5.15
C PRO A 46 -15.55 9.49 5.61
N PHE A 47 -15.24 9.86 6.85
CA PHE A 47 -13.90 9.74 7.44
C PHE A 47 -13.52 8.33 7.89
N LEU A 48 -14.51 7.47 8.17
CA LEU A 48 -14.26 6.09 8.61
C LEU A 48 -13.84 5.19 7.45
N ARG A 49 -14.39 5.42 6.26
CA ARG A 49 -14.19 4.57 5.07
C ARG A 49 -12.71 4.43 4.66
N PRO A 50 -11.93 5.52 4.50
CA PRO A 50 -10.52 5.40 4.15
C PRO A 50 -9.73 4.55 5.16
N SER A 51 -9.99 4.71 6.46
CA SER A 51 -9.33 3.92 7.51
C SER A 51 -9.63 2.42 7.39
N ILE A 52 -10.89 2.06 7.10
CA ILE A 52 -11.27 0.67 6.83
C ILE A 52 -10.58 0.15 5.57
N TRP A 53 -10.55 0.94 4.50
CA TRP A 53 -9.92 0.53 3.25
C TRP A 53 -8.42 0.29 3.41
N ILE A 54 -7.73 1.13 4.17
CA ILE A 54 -6.31 0.95 4.52
C ILE A 54 -6.12 -0.35 5.29
N GLY A 55 -6.88 -0.57 6.37
CA GLY A 55 -6.79 -1.78 7.17
C GLY A 55 -7.02 -3.05 6.34
N LEU A 56 -8.11 -3.08 5.57
CA LEU A 56 -8.44 -4.23 4.71
C LEU A 56 -7.40 -4.49 3.62
N SER A 57 -6.84 -3.44 3.01
CA SER A 57 -5.83 -3.60 1.98
C SER A 57 -4.52 -4.15 2.53
N LEU A 58 -4.06 -3.65 3.68
CA LEU A 58 -2.87 -4.18 4.35
C LEU A 58 -3.08 -5.64 4.78
N SER A 59 -4.24 -5.96 5.34
CA SER A 59 -4.57 -7.34 5.75
C SER A 59 -4.65 -8.29 4.57
N VAL A 60 -5.32 -7.94 3.46
CA VAL A 60 -5.49 -8.86 2.34
C VAL A 60 -4.17 -9.15 1.62
N ILE A 61 -3.26 -8.17 1.54
CA ILE A 61 -1.92 -8.38 0.97
C ILE A 61 -1.12 -9.34 1.87
N ALA A 62 -1.17 -9.16 3.20
CA ALA A 62 -0.51 -10.07 4.13
C ALA A 62 -1.07 -11.50 4.03
N LEU A 63 -2.41 -11.65 4.05
CA LEU A 63 -3.08 -12.95 3.91
C LEU A 63 -2.79 -13.61 2.56
N LEU A 64 -2.70 -12.84 1.48
CA LEU A 64 -2.34 -13.38 0.16
C LEU A 64 -0.95 -14.02 0.19
N TYR A 65 0.04 -13.37 0.82
CA TYR A 65 1.37 -13.93 1.01
C TYR A 65 1.39 -15.11 1.98
N GLU A 66 0.54 -15.10 3.01
CA GLU A 66 0.39 -16.24 3.94
C GLU A 66 -0.05 -17.50 3.19
N TRP A 67 -1.15 -17.40 2.45
CA TRP A 67 -1.69 -18.51 1.67
C TRP A 67 -0.76 -18.93 0.52
N ALA A 68 -0.15 -17.98 -0.17
CA ALA A 68 0.87 -18.25 -1.18
C ALA A 68 2.02 -19.08 -0.60
N THR A 69 2.48 -18.75 0.61
CA THR A 69 3.55 -19.47 1.31
C THR A 69 3.10 -20.86 1.74
N ALA A 70 1.91 -20.99 2.34
CA ALA A 70 1.34 -22.28 2.73
C ALA A 70 1.19 -23.24 1.53
N LEU A 71 0.84 -22.70 0.36
CA LEU A 71 0.66 -23.47 -0.88
C LEU A 71 1.94 -23.58 -1.73
N SER A 72 3.07 -23.04 -1.26
CA SER A 72 4.33 -22.95 -2.03
C SER A 72 4.17 -22.30 -3.42
N PHE A 73 3.23 -21.37 -3.55
CA PHE A 73 2.93 -20.65 -4.78
C PHE A 73 3.58 -19.27 -4.76
N ALA A 74 4.67 -19.08 -5.52
CA ALA A 74 5.37 -17.80 -5.56
C ALA A 74 4.54 -16.72 -6.27
N LEU A 75 4.26 -15.62 -5.57
CA LEU A 75 3.67 -14.41 -6.15
C LEU A 75 4.72 -13.69 -7.00
N THR A 76 4.89 -14.14 -8.24
CA THR A 76 5.81 -13.53 -9.21
C THR A 76 5.30 -12.18 -9.71
N LEU A 77 6.16 -11.38 -10.36
CA LEU A 77 5.76 -10.09 -10.90
C LEU A 77 4.56 -10.19 -11.86
N PRO A 78 4.49 -11.13 -12.81
CA PRO A 78 3.30 -11.30 -13.65
C PRO A 78 2.01 -11.55 -12.85
N VAL A 79 2.08 -12.35 -11.78
CA VAL A 79 0.94 -12.61 -10.90
C VAL A 79 0.53 -11.32 -10.17
N LEU A 80 1.48 -10.59 -9.60
CA LEU A 80 1.20 -9.31 -8.94
C LEU A 80 0.57 -8.29 -9.90
N VAL A 81 1.08 -8.21 -11.13
CA VAL A 81 0.52 -7.33 -12.18
C VAL A 81 -0.91 -7.74 -12.51
N LEU A 82 -1.18 -9.04 -12.69
CA LEU A 82 -2.53 -9.54 -12.95
C LEU A 82 -3.49 -9.19 -11.80
N LEU A 83 -3.07 -9.39 -10.55
CA LEU A 83 -3.85 -9.03 -9.36
C LEU A 83 -4.10 -7.52 -9.26
N ALA A 84 -3.08 -6.70 -9.50
CA ALA A 84 -3.20 -5.25 -9.51
C ALA A 84 -4.14 -4.76 -10.61
N LEU A 85 -4.04 -5.31 -11.84
CA LEU A 85 -4.91 -4.95 -12.96
C LEU A 85 -6.36 -5.36 -12.72
N THR A 86 -6.60 -6.58 -12.24
CA THR A 86 -7.95 -7.06 -11.90
C THR A 86 -8.59 -6.23 -10.79
N CYS A 87 -7.82 -5.91 -9.74
CA CYS A 87 -8.26 -5.00 -8.68
C CYS A 87 -8.53 -3.58 -9.21
N GLY A 88 -7.65 -3.04 -10.05
CA GLY A 88 -7.81 -1.72 -10.68
C GLY A 88 -9.06 -1.65 -11.56
N LEU A 89 -9.28 -2.66 -12.41
CA LEU A 89 -10.47 -2.78 -13.24
C LEU A 89 -11.74 -2.90 -12.39
N GLY A 90 -11.70 -3.66 -11.30
CA GLY A 90 -12.81 -3.73 -10.35
C GLY A 90 -13.13 -2.38 -9.71
N CYS A 91 -12.09 -1.63 -9.30
CA CYS A 91 -12.26 -0.30 -8.71
C CYS A 91 -12.92 0.65 -9.69
N VAL A 92 -12.42 0.65 -10.93
CA VAL A 92 -12.98 1.41 -12.05
C VAL A 92 -14.43 0.98 -12.27
N ALA A 93 -14.71 -0.29 -12.57
CA ALA A 93 -16.06 -0.78 -12.83
C ALA A 93 -17.05 -0.38 -11.73
N ARG A 94 -16.67 -0.52 -10.46
CA ARG A 94 -17.52 -0.11 -9.33
C ARG A 94 -17.75 1.41 -9.28
N LEU A 95 -16.73 2.23 -9.53
CA LEU A 95 -16.87 3.68 -9.62
C LEU A 95 -17.74 4.12 -10.80
N TRP A 96 -17.72 3.38 -11.91
CA TRP A 96 -18.55 3.67 -13.08
C TRP A 96 -20.00 3.21 -12.89
N LEU A 97 -20.22 2.00 -12.37
CA LEU A 97 -21.55 1.41 -12.15
C LEU A 97 -22.25 1.98 -10.91
N GLY A 98 -21.49 2.34 -9.87
CA GLY A 98 -21.99 2.86 -8.59
C GLY A 98 -22.41 4.34 -8.62
N LYS A 99 -22.44 4.98 -9.80
CA LYS A 99 -22.98 6.35 -9.99
C LYS A 99 -24.51 6.40 -10.06
N ALA A 100 -25.19 5.26 -10.14
CA ALA A 100 -26.63 5.17 -10.03
C ALA A 100 -27.06 5.23 -8.54
N GLY A 101 -27.14 6.44 -7.97
CA GLY A 101 -27.87 6.66 -6.71
C GLY A 101 -27.07 7.20 -5.51
N GLN A 102 -25.98 7.94 -5.70
CA GLN A 102 -25.31 8.58 -4.56
C GLN A 102 -26.02 9.88 -4.18
N THR A 103 -26.78 9.84 -3.09
CA THR A 103 -27.10 11.02 -2.27
C THR A 103 -25.80 11.65 -1.83
N GLU A 104 -25.59 12.94 -2.15
CA GLU A 104 -24.44 13.69 -1.66
C GLU A 104 -24.46 13.70 -0.13
N VAL A 105 -23.65 12.85 0.49
CA VAL A 105 -23.33 12.99 1.91
C VAL A 105 -22.39 14.18 2.01
N ARG A 106 -22.96 15.37 2.19
CA ARG A 106 -22.19 16.57 2.54
C ARG A 106 -21.49 16.31 3.86
N ALA A 107 -20.19 16.05 3.82
CA ALA A 107 -19.37 16.03 5.02
C ALA A 107 -19.39 17.43 5.61
N TYR A 108 -19.95 17.57 6.82
CA TYR A 108 -19.78 18.78 7.60
C TYR A 108 -18.35 18.79 8.14
N ILE A 109 -17.59 19.82 7.79
CA ILE A 109 -16.24 20.04 8.31
C ILE A 109 -16.36 21.08 9.41
N GLY A 110 -16.36 20.64 10.67
CA GLY A 110 -16.34 21.50 11.84
C GLY A 110 -14.91 21.87 12.26
N GLY A 111 -14.80 22.57 13.38
CA GLY A 111 -13.50 23.00 13.91
C GLY A 111 -12.59 21.83 14.31
N TRP A 112 -13.17 20.73 14.81
CA TRP A 112 -12.40 19.54 15.18
C TRP A 112 -11.85 18.79 13.98
N GLU A 113 -12.62 18.66 12.91
CA GLU A 113 -12.18 18.07 11.65
C GLU A 113 -11.05 18.89 11.03
N LEU A 114 -11.13 20.22 11.08
CA LEU A 114 -10.04 21.10 10.65
C LEU A 114 -8.79 20.95 11.52
N ALA A 115 -8.96 20.89 12.85
CA ALA A 115 -7.85 20.69 13.77
C ALA A 115 -7.14 19.34 13.52
N LEU A 116 -7.91 18.26 13.33
CA LEU A 116 -7.36 16.94 12.98
C LEU A 116 -6.66 16.95 11.62
N ALA A 117 -7.26 17.59 10.61
CA ALA A 117 -6.62 17.73 9.30
C ALA A 117 -5.31 18.52 9.40
N ALA A 118 -5.25 19.57 10.22
CA ALA A 118 -4.03 20.34 10.45
C ALA A 118 -2.96 19.49 11.15
N VAL A 119 -3.33 18.68 12.16
CA VAL A 119 -2.40 17.76 12.84
C VAL A 119 -1.86 16.72 11.86
N LEU A 120 -2.71 16.13 11.02
CA LEU A 120 -2.29 15.15 10.00
C LEU A 120 -1.38 15.77 8.96
N ALA A 121 -1.71 16.97 8.47
CA ALA A 121 -0.89 17.70 7.49
C ALA A 121 0.47 18.09 8.09
N PHE A 122 0.49 18.58 9.33
CA PHE A 122 1.73 18.91 10.03
C PHE A 122 2.58 17.65 10.24
N THR A 123 1.98 16.55 10.68
CA THR A 123 2.68 15.25 10.83
C THR A 123 3.27 14.77 9.51
N ALA A 124 2.51 14.82 8.42
CA ALA A 124 2.99 14.43 7.09
C ALA A 124 4.13 15.34 6.61
N TRP A 125 4.02 16.65 6.82
CA TRP A 125 5.08 17.60 6.49
C TRP A 125 6.35 17.29 7.32
N THR A 126 6.26 17.23 8.64
CA THR A 126 7.45 16.98 9.49
C THR A 126 8.13 15.68 9.11
N ARG A 127 7.36 14.62 8.83
CA ARG A 127 7.88 13.33 8.36
C ARG A 127 8.70 13.46 7.08
N VAL A 128 8.18 14.15 6.06
CA VAL A 128 8.90 14.39 4.78
C VAL A 128 10.08 15.34 4.95
N TYR A 129 9.95 16.37 5.79
CA TYR A 129 10.98 17.37 6.03
C TYR A 129 12.25 16.75 6.63
N GLU A 130 12.09 15.90 7.65
CA GLU A 130 13.21 15.27 8.36
C GLU A 130 14.02 14.30 7.47
N VAL A 131 13.42 13.72 6.43
CA VAL A 131 14.07 12.73 5.56
C VAL A 131 14.56 13.28 4.23
N ARG A 132 14.38 14.58 3.95
CA ARG A 132 14.66 15.17 2.62
C ARG A 132 16.14 15.10 2.21
N ASP A 133 17.04 15.12 3.19
CA ASP A 133 18.49 15.14 3.01
C ASP A 133 19.14 13.82 3.48
N LEU A 134 18.34 12.75 3.60
CA LEU A 134 18.81 11.46 4.11
C LEU A 134 19.75 10.78 3.10
N ALA A 135 21.06 10.81 3.37
CA ALA A 135 22.07 10.21 2.49
C ALA A 135 22.28 8.70 2.71
N LEU A 136 21.93 8.20 3.90
CA LEU A 136 22.13 6.81 4.33
C LEU A 136 20.87 6.31 5.07
N PRO A 137 20.61 4.99 5.09
CA PRO A 137 19.47 4.45 5.82
C PRO A 137 19.53 4.84 7.31
N ASN A 138 18.36 5.15 7.87
CA ASN A 138 18.26 5.51 9.28
C ASN A 138 18.48 4.29 10.15
N TRP A 139 19.60 4.28 10.87
CA TRP A 139 19.96 3.28 11.88
C TRP A 139 20.06 1.83 11.34
N VAL A 140 20.35 0.89 12.24
CA VAL A 140 20.60 -0.52 11.88
C VAL A 140 19.34 -1.30 11.52
N ASP A 141 18.15 -0.83 11.88
CA ASP A 141 16.91 -1.59 11.64
C ASP A 141 16.48 -1.51 10.16
N SER A 142 16.76 -0.38 9.50
CA SER A 142 16.47 -0.18 8.09
C SER A 142 17.12 -1.23 7.18
N VAL A 143 18.35 -1.67 7.50
CA VAL A 143 19.02 -2.74 6.72
C VAL A 143 18.40 -4.12 6.95
N HIS A 144 17.85 -4.40 8.15
CA HIS A 144 17.12 -5.63 8.42
C HIS A 144 15.80 -5.66 7.64
N HIS A 145 15.02 -4.57 7.69
CA HIS A 145 13.80 -4.43 6.89
C HIS A 145 14.07 -4.58 5.38
N ALA A 146 15.14 -3.94 4.88
CA ALA A 146 15.55 -4.05 3.49
C ALA A 146 15.86 -5.50 3.08
N LEU A 147 16.53 -6.26 3.95
CA LEU A 147 16.83 -7.67 3.71
C LEU A 147 15.55 -8.52 3.66
N LEU A 148 14.62 -8.35 4.60
CA LEU A 148 13.33 -9.07 4.55
C LEU A 148 12.55 -8.73 3.28
N ILE A 149 12.49 -7.45 2.90
CA ILE A 149 11.83 -7.01 1.64
C ILE A 149 12.47 -7.68 0.43
N ARG A 150 13.81 -7.75 0.40
CA ARG A 150 14.55 -8.44 -0.67
C ARG A 150 14.19 -9.92 -0.74
N VAL A 151 14.22 -10.63 0.40
CA VAL A 151 13.86 -12.05 0.47
C VAL A 151 12.45 -12.29 -0.05
N VAL A 152 11.48 -11.46 0.35
CA VAL A 152 10.11 -11.54 -0.17
C VAL A 152 10.07 -11.30 -1.67
N ALA A 153 10.78 -10.28 -2.16
CA ALA A 153 10.73 -9.90 -3.57
C ALA A 153 11.34 -10.97 -4.48
N GLU A 154 12.41 -11.63 -4.02
CA GLU A 154 13.09 -12.70 -4.75
C GLU A 154 12.30 -14.00 -4.73
N ARG A 155 11.74 -14.38 -3.58
CA ARG A 155 11.01 -15.65 -3.44
C ARG A 155 9.57 -15.57 -3.90
N GLY A 156 8.95 -14.38 -3.83
CA GLY A 156 7.50 -14.22 -4.00
C GLY A 156 6.69 -14.85 -2.87
N LEU A 157 7.31 -15.10 -1.71
CA LEU A 157 6.71 -15.77 -0.54
C LEU A 157 7.01 -14.94 0.72
N ALA A 158 6.28 -15.20 1.81
CA ALA A 158 6.57 -14.60 3.11
C ALA A 158 7.98 -15.03 3.59
N PRO A 159 8.71 -14.15 4.29
CA PRO A 159 10.10 -14.40 4.68
C PRO A 159 10.13 -15.21 5.98
N LEU A 160 9.87 -16.52 5.91
CA LEU A 160 9.92 -17.41 7.08
C LEU A 160 11.36 -17.78 7.50
N ASP A 161 12.34 -17.52 6.62
CA ASP A 161 13.76 -17.70 6.85
C ASP A 161 14.57 -16.69 6.00
N LEU A 162 15.84 -16.47 6.32
CA LEU A 162 16.69 -15.47 5.64
C LEU A 162 17.82 -16.07 4.79
N ARG A 163 17.76 -17.37 4.46
CA ARG A 163 18.78 -17.98 3.61
C ARG A 163 18.69 -17.48 2.15
N PRO A 164 19.78 -17.47 1.38
CA PRO A 164 21.15 -17.76 1.78
C PRO A 164 21.86 -16.58 2.47
N TYR A 165 21.20 -15.44 2.66
CA TYR A 165 21.82 -14.22 3.19
C TYR A 165 22.29 -14.34 4.63
N LEU A 166 21.48 -14.98 5.48
CA LEU A 166 21.80 -15.25 6.88
C LEU A 166 21.40 -16.67 7.26
N PRO A 167 22.14 -17.34 8.17
CA PRO A 167 21.84 -18.70 8.63
C PRO A 167 20.67 -18.71 9.64
N ILE A 168 19.58 -17.99 9.35
CA ILE A 168 18.35 -17.96 10.14
C ILE A 168 17.31 -18.81 9.41
N VAL A 169 16.93 -19.93 10.02
CA VAL A 169 16.01 -20.93 9.45
C VAL A 169 14.57 -20.81 9.93
N GLU A 170 14.37 -20.11 11.05
CA GLU A 170 13.07 -19.79 11.61
C GLU A 170 13.08 -18.31 12.01
N LEU A 171 12.25 -17.51 11.34
CA LEU A 171 12.16 -16.08 11.57
C LEU A 171 10.82 -15.72 12.25
N PRO A 172 10.77 -15.64 13.60
CA PRO A 172 9.58 -15.20 14.32
C PRO A 172 9.47 -13.67 14.25
N TYR A 173 9.14 -13.14 13.07
CA TYR A 173 9.04 -11.70 12.82
C TYR A 173 7.72 -11.34 12.14
N HIS A 174 7.14 -10.18 12.48
CA HIS A 174 5.93 -9.67 11.83
C HIS A 174 6.23 -9.14 10.42
N TRP A 175 5.87 -9.91 9.40
CA TRP A 175 6.31 -9.66 8.02
C TRP A 175 5.29 -8.92 7.14
N GLY A 176 4.13 -8.52 7.65
CA GLY A 176 3.07 -7.85 6.87
C GLY A 176 3.53 -6.58 6.14
N TYR A 177 4.31 -5.73 6.81
CA TYR A 177 4.94 -4.56 6.18
C TYR A 177 5.90 -4.95 5.03
N HIS A 178 6.71 -5.99 5.23
CA HIS A 178 7.72 -6.41 4.26
C HIS A 178 7.10 -6.90 2.96
N VAL A 179 6.02 -7.68 3.05
CA VAL A 179 5.31 -8.16 1.87
C VAL A 179 4.56 -7.06 1.15
N PHE A 180 4.05 -6.07 1.88
CA PHE A 180 3.47 -4.86 1.29
C PHE A 180 4.51 -4.07 0.51
N VAL A 181 5.66 -3.76 1.11
CA VAL A 181 6.72 -2.97 0.45
C VAL A 181 7.35 -3.74 -0.71
N ALA A 182 7.55 -5.06 -0.59
CA ALA A 182 8.02 -5.90 -1.70
C ALA A 182 7.03 -5.88 -2.88
N THR A 183 5.73 -5.91 -2.61
CA THR A 183 4.69 -5.79 -3.64
C THR A 183 4.76 -4.42 -4.34
N LEU A 184 4.80 -3.34 -3.56
CA LEU A 184 4.92 -1.97 -4.06
C LEU A 184 6.16 -1.80 -4.92
N MET A 185 7.33 -2.20 -4.39
CA MET A 185 8.62 -2.09 -5.05
C MET A 185 8.63 -2.79 -6.41
N ARG A 186 8.11 -4.03 -6.47
CA ARG A 186 8.11 -4.82 -7.71
C ARG A 186 7.15 -4.27 -8.75
N LEU A 187 5.95 -3.85 -8.34
CA LEU A 187 4.98 -3.23 -9.25
C LEU A 187 5.46 -1.87 -9.77
N ALA A 188 6.13 -1.09 -8.92
CA ALA A 188 6.66 0.22 -9.28
C ALA A 188 8.00 0.15 -10.03
N GLN A 189 8.64 -1.02 -10.04
CA GLN A 189 10.03 -1.20 -10.47
C GLN A 189 10.98 -0.23 -9.76
N ALA A 190 10.73 -0.01 -8.46
CA ALA A 190 11.51 0.90 -7.63
C ALA A 190 12.65 0.15 -6.92
N GLU A 191 13.67 0.89 -6.51
CA GLU A 191 14.70 0.38 -5.60
C GLU A 191 14.15 0.25 -4.17
N ILE A 192 14.67 -0.72 -3.39
CA ILE A 192 14.25 -0.98 -2.01
C ILE A 192 14.24 0.30 -1.14
N PRO A 193 15.31 1.14 -1.13
CA PRO A 193 15.33 2.34 -0.29
C PRO A 193 14.21 3.33 -0.64
N ALA A 194 13.91 3.51 -1.93
CA ALA A 194 12.83 4.39 -2.36
C ALA A 194 11.47 3.82 -1.94
N ALA A 195 11.21 2.53 -2.18
CA ALA A 195 9.96 1.90 -1.78
C ALA A 195 9.74 1.97 -0.26
N MET A 196 10.79 1.73 0.53
CA MET A 196 10.75 1.88 1.99
C MET A 196 10.53 3.33 2.43
N LEU A 197 11.20 4.30 1.82
CA LEU A 197 11.06 5.71 2.18
C LEU A 197 9.62 6.19 1.94
N TRP A 198 9.06 5.91 0.76
CA TRP A 198 7.71 6.33 0.40
C TRP A 198 6.64 5.63 1.24
N SER A 199 6.73 4.31 1.39
CA SER A 199 5.78 3.56 2.24
C SER A 199 5.89 3.94 3.71
N GLY A 200 7.11 4.14 4.21
CA GLY A 200 7.40 4.58 5.56
C GLY A 200 7.06 6.04 5.85
N GLN A 201 6.69 6.88 4.87
CA GLN A 201 6.05 8.17 5.13
C GLN A 201 4.53 8.09 5.13
N ALA A 202 3.96 7.10 4.44
CA ALA A 202 2.51 6.94 4.29
C ALA A 202 1.86 6.11 5.41
N LEU A 203 2.60 5.17 6.00
CA LEU A 203 2.20 4.33 7.13
C LEU A 203 2.76 4.89 8.44
#